data_AF-A0A1Q3XRN9-F1
#
_entry.id   AF-A0A1Q3XRN9-F1
#
_cell.length_a   1.000
_cell.length_b   1.000
_cell.length_c   1.000
_cell.angle_alpha   90.00
_cell.angle_beta   90.00
_cell.angle_gamma   90.00
#
_symmetry.space_group_name_H-M   'P 1'
#
loop_
_entity.id
_entity.type
_entity.pdbx_description
1 polymer ?
#
loop_
_entity_poly.entity_id
_entity_poly.type
_entity_poly.pdbx_seq_one_letter_code
_entity_poly.pdbx_strand_id
1 'polypeptide(L)'
;MLSLTAMLLGKLLASQKVGFLPFVLSLPPLMIWLGASIFVYASIAHHPNPRSAHYNKWAGYRFYGVMGSLMVIGPALYGLLDGWRGLMLVLGLAVLIIVPWALFDIFRAAREPWTDMTVEVEA
;
A
#
# COMPACT_ATOMS: atom_id res chain seq x y z
N MET A 1 9.14 25.89 21.36
CA MET A 1 10.27 25.48 20.51
C MET A 1 9.99 24.25 19.63
N LEU A 2 9.27 23.22 20.11
CA LEU A 2 8.89 22.03 19.32
C LEU A 2 8.13 22.30 18.01
N SER A 3 7.23 23.29 17.98
CA SER A 3 6.42 23.61 16.80
C SER A 3 7.24 24.20 15.64
N LEU A 4 8.28 24.96 15.95
CA LEU A 4 9.11 25.62 14.93
C LEU A 4 10.02 24.59 14.25
N THR A 5 10.56 23.66 15.04
CA THR A 5 11.37 22.52 14.55
C THR A 5 10.54 21.57 13.69
N ALA A 6 9.28 21.28 14.08
CA ALA A 6 8.37 20.47 13.29
C ALA A 6 7.95 21.14 11.97
N MET A 7 7.67 22.46 11.99
CA MET A 7 7.39 23.23 10.78
C MET A 7 8.60 23.36 9.85
N LEU A 8 9.80 23.55 10.40
CA LEU A 8 11.03 23.62 9.61
C LEU A 8 11.38 22.27 9.00
N LEU A 9 11.21 21.17 9.75
CA LEU A 9 11.35 19.81 9.22
C LEU A 9 10.31 19.53 8.13
N GLY A 10 9.05 19.93 8.33
CA GLY A 10 7.99 19.84 7.32
C GLY A 10 8.30 20.63 6.05
N LYS A 11 8.86 21.85 6.17
CA LYS A 11 9.32 22.65 5.03
C LYS A 11 10.55 22.07 4.33
N LEU A 12 11.49 21.49 5.09
CA LEU A 12 12.69 20.87 4.54
C LEU A 12 12.32 19.61 3.73
N LEU A 13 11.41 18.78 4.27
CA LEU A 13 10.87 17.60 3.59
C LEU A 13 10.04 17.99 2.37
N ALA A 14 9.26 19.08 2.43
CA ALA A 14 8.49 19.58 1.29
C ALA A 14 9.35 20.25 0.20
N SER A 15 10.53 20.77 0.54
CA SER A 15 11.43 21.48 -0.38
C SER A 15 12.39 20.55 -1.12
N GLN A 16 12.65 19.36 -0.60
CA GLN A 16 13.55 18.43 -1.25
C GLN A 16 12.78 17.67 -2.33
N LYS A 17 13.27 17.70 -3.57
CA LYS A 17 12.90 16.74 -4.62
C LYS A 17 13.47 15.36 -4.28
N VAL A 18 13.26 14.87 -3.06
CA VAL A 18 13.62 13.50 -2.70
C VAL A 18 12.70 12.62 -3.53
N GLY A 19 13.27 11.87 -4.46
CA GLY A 19 12.53 10.81 -5.13
C GLY A 19 11.89 9.92 -4.06
N PHE A 20 10.69 9.41 -4.32
CA PHE A 20 9.95 8.53 -3.40
C PHE A 20 10.85 7.43 -2.80
N LEU A 21 11.77 6.87 -3.61
CA LEU A 21 12.68 5.81 -3.20
C LEU A 21 13.67 6.24 -2.09
N PRO A 22 14.53 7.26 -2.24
CA PRO A 22 15.39 7.73 -1.15
C PRO A 22 14.62 8.22 0.10
N PHE A 23 13.39 8.73 -0.05
CA PHE A 23 12.55 9.09 1.09
C PHE A 23 12.09 7.85 1.88
N VAL A 24 11.57 6.84 1.20
CA VAL A 24 11.14 5.58 1.82
C VAL A 24 12.32 4.83 2.45
N LEU A 25 13.48 4.82 1.78
CA LEU A 25 14.69 4.14 2.25
C LEU A 25 15.39 4.85 3.42
N SER A 26 15.15 6.15 3.61
CA SER A 26 15.79 6.92 4.70
C SER A 26 15.01 6.86 6.03
N LEU A 27 13.81 6.28 6.03
CA LEU A 27 12.96 6.15 7.22
C LEU A 27 12.87 4.68 7.65
N PRO A 28 13.61 4.26 8.70
CA PRO A 28 13.66 2.86 9.12
C PRO A 28 12.28 2.20 9.33
N PRO A 29 11.26 2.88 9.92
CA PRO A 29 9.92 2.29 10.03
C PRO A 29 9.27 1.99 8.67
N LEU A 30 9.46 2.84 7.66
CA LEU A 30 8.92 2.62 6.32
C LEU A 30 9.63 1.47 5.61
N MET A 31 10.94 1.34 5.79
CA MET A 31 11.69 0.20 5.26
C MET A 31 11.25 -1.13 5.87
N ILE A 32 11.07 -1.18 7.20
CA ILE A 32 10.58 -2.38 7.87
C ILE A 32 9.18 -2.73 7.36
N TRP A 33 8.30 -1.75 7.25
CA TRP A 33 6.96 -1.95 6.72
C TRP A 33 6.96 -2.44 5.27
N LEU A 34 7.82 -1.87 4.40
CA LEU A 34 7.97 -2.30 3.01
C LEU A 34 8.52 -3.73 2.92
N GLY A 35 9.57 -4.06 3.68
CA GLY A 35 10.14 -5.40 3.70
C GLY A 35 9.14 -6.43 4.21
N ALA A 36 8.42 -6.12 5.29
CA ALA A 36 7.39 -6.98 5.86
C ALA A 36 6.23 -7.22 4.88
N SER A 37 5.78 -6.20 4.15
CA SER A 37 4.69 -6.37 3.18
C SER A 37 5.10 -7.25 1.99
N ILE A 38 6.34 -7.13 1.50
CA ILE A 38 6.89 -8.00 0.46
C ILE A 38 6.99 -9.44 0.96
N PHE A 39 7.48 -9.65 2.19
CA PHE A 39 7.57 -10.98 2.80
C PHE A 39 6.19 -11.64 2.91
N VAL A 40 5.18 -10.93 3.42
CA VAL A 40 3.79 -11.42 3.52
C VAL A 40 3.21 -11.73 2.14
N TYR A 41 3.45 -10.86 1.14
CA TYR A 41 3.00 -11.14 -0.22
C TYR A 41 3.64 -12.40 -0.78
N ALA A 42 4.95 -12.57 -0.61
CA ALA A 42 5.70 -13.72 -1.11
C ALA A 42 5.27 -15.03 -0.43
N SER A 43 5.02 -15.02 0.89
CA SER A 43 4.56 -16.19 1.62
C SER A 43 3.18 -16.66 1.16
N ILE A 44 2.26 -15.73 0.85
CA ILE A 44 0.93 -16.08 0.33
C ILE A 44 1.01 -16.48 -1.16
N ALA A 45 1.89 -15.86 -1.94
CA ALA A 45 2.07 -16.19 -3.36
C ALA A 45 2.60 -17.61 -3.58
N HIS A 46 3.42 -18.13 -2.65
CA HIS A 46 3.92 -19.51 -2.65
C HIS A 46 3.09 -20.44 -1.75
N HIS A 47 1.94 -19.98 -1.26
CA HIS A 47 1.06 -20.81 -0.46
C HIS A 47 0.51 -21.97 -1.31
N PRO A 48 0.54 -23.22 -0.83
CA PRO A 48 0.18 -24.37 -1.65
C PRO A 48 -1.32 -24.41 -2.02
N ASN A 49 -2.18 -23.69 -1.29
CA ASN A 49 -3.57 -23.46 -1.72
C ASN A 49 -3.64 -22.37 -2.83
N PRO A 50 -4.03 -22.73 -4.07
CA PRO A 50 -4.10 -21.78 -5.19
C PRO A 50 -5.14 -20.67 -4.96
N ARG A 51 -6.16 -20.91 -4.13
CA ARG A 51 -7.18 -19.92 -3.79
C ARG A 51 -6.57 -18.76 -2.97
N SER A 52 -5.70 -19.07 -2.00
CA SER A 52 -4.98 -18.04 -1.22
C SER A 52 -4.14 -17.15 -2.13
N ALA A 53 -3.39 -17.76 -3.05
CA ALA A 53 -2.60 -17.04 -4.05
C ALA A 53 -3.48 -16.20 -5.00
N HIS A 54 -4.65 -16.70 -5.40
CA HIS A 54 -5.60 -15.97 -6.25
C HIS A 54 -6.08 -14.66 -5.61
N TYR A 55 -6.57 -14.72 -4.36
CA TYR A 55 -7.02 -13.53 -3.65
C TYR A 55 -5.88 -12.53 -3.41
N ASN A 56 -4.69 -13.02 -3.04
CA ASN A 56 -3.50 -12.17 -2.85
C ASN A 56 -3.07 -11.47 -4.15
N LYS A 57 -3.07 -12.20 -5.28
CA LYS A 57 -2.74 -11.65 -6.60
C LYS A 57 -3.68 -10.51 -6.96
N TRP A 58 -4.99 -10.71 -6.85
CA TRP A 58 -5.99 -9.68 -7.19
C TRP A 58 -5.97 -8.49 -6.23
N ALA A 59 -5.76 -8.71 -4.94
CA ALA A 59 -5.56 -7.63 -3.97
C ALA A 59 -4.35 -6.77 -4.36
N GLY A 60 -3.23 -7.41 -4.72
CA GLY A 60 -2.04 -6.73 -5.24
C GLY A 60 -2.32 -5.93 -6.51
N TYR A 61 -2.96 -6.53 -7.52
CA TYR A 61 -3.30 -5.83 -8.78
C TYR A 61 -4.13 -4.56 -8.54
N ARG A 62 -5.14 -4.62 -7.67
CA ARG A 62 -5.99 -3.46 -7.36
C ARG A 62 -5.20 -2.39 -6.62
N PHE A 63 -4.42 -2.77 -5.61
CA PHE A 63 -3.59 -1.84 -4.86
C PHE A 63 -2.58 -1.13 -5.76
N TYR A 64 -1.78 -1.88 -6.52
CA TYR A 64 -0.75 -1.31 -7.39
C TYR A 64 -1.34 -0.57 -8.59
N GLY A 65 -2.49 -1.00 -9.11
CA GLY A 65 -3.23 -0.27 -10.13
C GLY A 65 -3.64 1.11 -9.62
N VAL A 66 -4.30 1.19 -8.47
CA VAL A 66 -4.75 2.46 -7.89
C VAL A 66 -3.58 3.35 -7.49
N MET A 67 -2.64 2.81 -6.70
CA MET A 67 -1.49 3.59 -6.21
C MET A 67 -0.57 4.03 -7.36
N GLY A 68 -0.33 3.14 -8.33
CA GLY A 68 0.46 3.46 -9.52
C GLY A 68 -0.19 4.55 -10.38
N SER A 69 -1.50 4.48 -10.61
CA SER A 69 -2.22 5.54 -11.31
C SER A 69 -2.21 6.87 -10.54
N LEU A 70 -2.40 6.83 -9.22
CA LEU A 70 -2.34 8.03 -8.37
C LEU A 70 -0.93 8.62 -8.29
N MET A 71 0.13 7.84 -8.46
CA MET A 71 1.49 8.37 -8.55
C MET A 71 1.67 9.28 -9.78
N VAL A 72 1.02 8.93 -10.91
CA VAL A 72 1.10 9.68 -12.17
C VAL A 72 0.13 10.87 -12.19
N ILE A 73 -1.11 10.64 -11.76
CA ILE A 73 -2.19 11.64 -11.81
C ILE A 73 -2.21 12.54 -10.57
N GLY A 74 -1.65 12.07 -9.45
CA GLY A 74 -1.62 12.76 -8.15
C GLY A 74 -1.09 14.19 -8.22
N PRO A 75 0.03 14.49 -8.90
CA PRO A 75 0.50 15.87 -9.07
C PRO A 75 -0.53 16.82 -9.68
N ALA A 76 -1.32 16.35 -10.64
CA ALA A 76 -2.40 17.16 -11.23
C ALA A 76 -3.54 17.38 -10.22
N LEU A 77 -3.87 16.36 -9.42
CA LEU A 77 -4.86 16.46 -8.33
C LEU A 77 -4.38 17.37 -7.18
N TYR A 78 -3.08 17.40 -6.89
CA TYR A 78 -2.48 18.33 -5.93
C TYR A 78 -2.57 19.78 -6.41
N GLY A 79 -2.54 20.02 -7.72
CA GLY A 79 -2.69 21.37 -8.30
C GLY A 79 -4.12 21.90 -8.29
N LEU A 80 -5.12 21.01 -8.20
CA LEU A 80 -6.56 21.37 -8.16
C LEU A 80 -6.99 21.96 -6.80
N LEU A 81 -6.35 21.54 -5.71
CA LEU A 81 -6.68 21.94 -4.35
C LEU A 81 -5.39 22.21 -3.58
N ASP A 82 -5.25 23.40 -2.97
CA ASP A 82 -4.07 23.82 -2.21
C ASP A 82 -3.41 22.68 -1.41
N GLY A 83 -2.17 22.34 -1.79
CA GLY A 83 -1.24 21.39 -1.17
C GLY A 83 -1.84 20.31 -0.27
N TRP A 84 -2.16 20.66 0.98
CA TRP A 84 -2.72 19.75 1.98
C TRP A 84 -4.09 19.17 1.58
N ARG A 85 -4.98 19.98 1.01
CA ARG A 85 -6.31 19.52 0.56
C ARG A 85 -6.18 18.58 -0.64
N GLY A 86 -5.26 18.88 -1.56
CA GLY A 86 -4.91 17.97 -2.65
C GLY A 86 -4.35 16.64 -2.15
N LEU A 87 -3.47 16.66 -1.13
CA LEU A 87 -2.95 15.45 -0.50
C LEU A 87 -4.08 14.60 0.11
N MET A 88 -4.95 15.22 0.89
CA MET A 88 -6.11 14.54 1.49
C MET A 88 -7.07 14.00 0.43
N LEU A 89 -7.23 14.70 -0.70
CA LEU A 89 -8.03 14.20 -1.83
C LEU A 89 -7.44 12.91 -2.41
N VAL A 90 -6.14 12.90 -2.71
CA VAL A 90 -5.47 11.71 -3.28
C VAL A 90 -5.53 10.53 -2.30
N LEU A 91 -5.23 10.75 -1.02
CA LEU A 91 -5.33 9.71 0.01
C LEU A 91 -6.78 9.24 0.20
N GLY A 92 -7.73 10.17 0.20
CA GLY A 92 -9.16 9.87 0.28
C GLY A 92 -9.63 9.01 -0.89
N LEU A 93 -9.21 9.32 -2.12
CA LEU A 93 -9.50 8.51 -3.29
C LEU A 93 -8.88 7.12 -3.20
N ALA A 94 -7.62 7.01 -2.75
CA ALA A 94 -6.97 5.73 -2.56
C ALA A 94 -7.76 4.86 -1.57
N VAL A 95 -8.13 5.41 -0.41
CA VAL A 95 -8.93 4.71 0.62
C VAL A 95 -10.30 4.33 0.09
N LEU A 96 -11.01 5.27 -0.55
CA LEU A 96 -12.36 5.07 -1.08
C LEU A 96 -12.42 3.96 -2.13
N ILE A 97 -11.34 3.76 -2.91
CA ILE A 97 -11.29 2.71 -3.91
C ILE A 97 -10.78 1.41 -3.27
N ILE A 98 -9.62 1.42 -2.61
CA ILE A 98 -8.95 0.20 -2.17
C ILE A 98 -9.71 -0.49 -1.03
N VAL A 99 -10.19 0.28 -0.04
CA VAL A 99 -10.78 -0.32 1.18
C VAL A 99 -12.08 -1.08 0.88
N PRO A 100 -13.06 -0.53 0.13
CA PRO A 100 -14.27 -1.29 -0.19
C PRO A 100 -13.97 -2.58 -0.97
N TRP A 101 -13.05 -2.53 -1.93
CA TRP A 101 -12.64 -3.72 -2.68
C TRP A 101 -11.96 -4.76 -1.78
N ALA A 102 -11.08 -4.33 -0.88
CA ALA A 102 -10.44 -5.21 0.08
C ALA A 102 -11.46 -5.87 1.03
N LEU A 103 -12.41 -5.09 1.56
CA LEU A 103 -13.49 -5.62 2.41
C LEU A 103 -14.36 -6.63 1.65
N PHE A 104 -14.69 -6.34 0.39
CA PHE A 104 -15.43 -7.26 -0.46
C PHE A 104 -14.68 -8.57 -0.72
N ASP A 105 -13.38 -8.51 -1.00
CA ASP A 105 -12.56 -9.70 -1.20
C ASP A 105 -12.46 -10.53 0.10
N ILE A 106 -12.30 -9.90 1.27
CA ILE A 106 -12.28 -10.58 2.57
C ILE A 106 -13.63 -11.27 2.83
N PHE A 107 -14.74 -10.56 2.58
CA PHE A 107 -16.09 -11.10 2.73
C PHE A 107 -16.34 -12.30 1.82
N ARG A 108 -15.84 -12.26 0.58
CA ARG A 108 -15.96 -13.35 -0.40
C ARG A 108 -15.08 -14.52 -0.01
N ALA A 109 -13.81 -14.27 0.33
CA ALA A 109 -12.87 -15.27 0.79
C ALA A 109 -13.40 -16.03 2.03
N ALA A 110 -14.03 -15.33 2.98
CA ALA A 110 -14.62 -15.96 4.16
C ALA A 110 -15.78 -16.94 3.86
N ARG A 111 -16.39 -16.89 2.66
CA ARG A 111 -17.49 -17.77 2.23
C ARG A 111 -17.07 -18.89 1.30
N GLU A 112 -15.80 -18.96 0.95
CA GLU A 112 -15.28 -20.03 0.12
C GLU A 112 -15.27 -21.35 0.91
N PRO A 113 -15.50 -22.51 0.25
CA PRO A 113 -15.39 -23.81 0.89
C PRO A 113 -13.91 -24.11 1.12
N TRP A 114 -13.36 -23.65 2.25
CA TRP A 114 -12.01 -23.99 2.68
C TRP A 114 -11.96 -25.44 3.11
N THR A 115 -11.02 -26.18 2.54
CA THR A 115 -10.75 -27.57 2.88
C THR A 115 -9.37 -27.63 3.51
N ASP A 116 -9.22 -28.43 4.56
CA ASP A 116 -7.91 -28.75 5.08
C ASP A 116 -7.08 -29.43 3.99
N MET A 117 -5.77 -29.17 4.01
CA MET A 117 -4.85 -29.71 3.03
C MET A 117 -3.65 -30.33 3.73
N THR A 118 -3.22 -31.48 3.23
CA THR A 118 -1.94 -32.09 3.60
C THR A 118 -0.86 -31.48 2.72
N VAL A 119 0.23 -31.03 3.33
CA VAL A 119 1.41 -30.54 2.62
C VAL A 119 2.46 -31.63 2.71
N GLU A 120 2.85 -32.17 1.55
CA GLU A 120 3.96 -33.12 1.47
C GLU A 120 5.26 -32.38 1.82
N VAL A 121 6.02 -32.90 2.78
CA VAL A 121 7.31 -32.37 3.20
C VAL A 121 8.36 -33.40 2.80
N GLU A 122 9.29 -33.05 1.90
CA GLU A 122 10.45 -33.89 1.63
C GLU A 122 11.29 -34.01 2.91
N ALA A 123 11.58 -35.26 3.30
CA ALA A 123 12.34 -35.61 4.49
C ALA A 123 13.85 -35.45 4.31
#